data_AF-A0A9J6E3Z9-F1
#
_entry.id   AF-A0A9J6E3Z9-F1
#
_cell.length_a   1.000
_cell.length_b   1.000
_cell.length_c   1.000
_cell.angle_alpha   90.00
_cell.angle_beta   90.00
_cell.angle_gamma   90.00
#
_symmetry.space_group_name_H-M   'P 1'
#
loop_
_entity.id
_entity.type
_entity.pdbx_description
1 polymer ?
#
loop_
_entity_poly.entity_id
_entity_poly.type
_entity_poly.pdbx_seq_one_letter_code
_entity_poly.pdbx_strand_id
1 'polypeptide(L)'
;MQLKFRTIMTTSDEKNPTLQPVKHLLAQQLDTLQRVAELWSKVIDRIGSLAVESQRRVQRELLLRTQPPDESLLEYVRTVQESLLRAAPTALKKDKVTWVIGQSHPRFRSFLYRRTFKALEHLAREARSV
;
A
#
# COMPACT_ATOMS: atom_id res chain seq x y z
N MET A 1 -34.34 13.51 22.57
CA MET A 1 -34.50 12.46 23.60
C MET A 1 -33.19 12.34 24.36
N GLN A 2 -33.18 12.73 25.64
CA GLN A 2 -32.00 12.72 26.52
C GLN A 2 -32.18 11.57 27.53
N LEU A 3 -31.45 10.47 27.36
CA LEU A 3 -31.43 9.37 28.32
C LEU A 3 -30.52 9.76 29.49
N LYS A 4 -31.15 10.20 30.59
CA LYS A 4 -30.48 10.45 31.88
C LYS A 4 -30.00 9.12 32.45
N PHE A 5 -28.69 8.86 32.37
CA PHE A 5 -28.06 7.82 33.17
C PHE A 5 -28.12 8.24 34.64
N ARG A 6 -28.86 7.47 35.43
CA ARG A 6 -29.07 7.67 36.85
C ARG A 6 -27.79 7.28 37.58
N THR A 7 -27.00 8.27 37.99
CA THR A 7 -25.88 8.12 38.91
C THR A 7 -26.39 7.53 40.22
N ILE A 8 -26.07 6.26 40.49
CA ILE A 8 -26.11 5.70 41.84
C ILE A 8 -24.64 5.60 42.29
N MET A 9 -24.09 6.72 42.73
CA MET A 9 -22.86 6.73 43.53
C MET A 9 -23.28 6.58 44.99
N THR A 10 -23.49 5.33 45.44
CA THR A 10 -23.53 5.03 46.87
C THR A 10 -22.10 4.81 47.34
N THR A 11 -21.61 5.80 48.09
CA THR A 11 -20.44 5.75 48.95
C THR A 11 -20.59 4.66 50.01
N SER A 12 -19.94 3.52 49.83
CA SER A 12 -19.41 2.64 50.90
C SER A 12 -19.01 1.30 50.28
N ASP A 13 -17.77 1.15 49.84
CA ASP A 13 -17.24 -0.19 49.54
C ASP A 13 -15.71 -0.25 49.69
N GLU A 14 -15.19 0.31 50.78
CA GLU A 14 -13.75 0.32 51.01
C GLU A 14 -13.22 -1.01 51.59
N LYS A 15 -14.05 -1.94 52.06
CA LYS A 15 -13.57 -3.22 52.65
C LYS A 15 -14.54 -4.39 52.49
N ASN A 16 -14.98 -4.70 51.27
CA ASN A 16 -15.65 -5.99 51.02
C ASN A 16 -14.66 -7.00 50.40
N PRO A 17 -14.16 -7.98 51.18
CA PRO A 17 -13.06 -8.85 50.78
C PRO A 17 -13.41 -9.81 49.62
N THR A 18 -14.69 -10.01 49.32
CA THR A 18 -15.17 -10.89 48.23
C THR A 18 -15.15 -10.21 46.85
N LEU A 19 -15.13 -8.87 46.78
CA LEU A 19 -15.09 -8.12 45.52
C LEU A 19 -13.67 -7.81 45.04
N GLN A 20 -12.66 -7.92 45.91
CA GLN A 20 -11.25 -7.68 45.59
C GLN A 20 -10.68 -8.64 44.52
N PRO A 21 -10.96 -9.97 44.55
CA PRO A 21 -10.45 -10.90 43.54
C PRO A 21 -10.99 -10.60 42.14
N VAL A 22 -12.26 -10.19 42.05
CA VAL A 22 -12.91 -9.84 40.78
C VAL A 22 -12.33 -8.55 40.20
N LYS A 23 -12.09 -7.53 41.04
CA LYS A 23 -11.43 -6.27 40.62
C LYS A 23 -10.01 -6.53 40.12
N HIS A 24 -9.25 -7.39 40.79
CA HIS A 24 -7.90 -7.77 40.36
C HIS A 24 -7.92 -8.53 39.03
N LEU A 25 -8.84 -9.48 38.86
CA LEU A 25 -8.98 -10.23 37.61
C LEU A 25 -9.34 -9.31 36.44
N LEU A 26 -10.27 -8.38 36.63
CA LEU A 26 -10.65 -7.41 35.60
C LEU A 26 -9.49 -6.47 35.24
N ALA A 27 -8.73 -5.99 36.23
CA ALA A 27 -7.54 -5.18 35.99
C ALA A 27 -6.47 -5.95 35.20
N GLN A 28 -6.25 -7.22 35.54
CA GLN A 28 -5.32 -8.09 34.83
C GLN A 28 -5.78 -8.37 33.39
N GLN A 29 -7.08 -8.58 33.17
CA GLN A 29 -7.65 -8.74 31.82
C GLN A 29 -7.47 -7.47 30.98
N LEU A 30 -7.71 -6.29 31.58
CA LEU A 30 -7.52 -5.00 30.90
C LEU A 30 -6.05 -4.76 30.53
N ASP A 31 -5.11 -5.04 31.45
CA ASP A 31 -3.66 -4.95 31.17
C ASP A 31 -3.25 -5.89 30.03
N THR A 32 -3.77 -7.12 30.02
CA THR A 32 -3.50 -8.09 28.95
C THR A 32 -4.00 -7.59 27.60
N LEU A 33 -5.23 -7.05 27.55
CA LEU A 33 -5.78 -6.46 26.32
C LEU A 33 -4.98 -5.26 25.85
N GLN A 34 -4.50 -4.42 26.77
CA GLN A 34 -3.68 -3.26 26.44
C GLN A 34 -2.32 -3.69 25.84
N ARG A 35 -1.65 -4.68 26.43
CA ARG A 35 -0.40 -5.25 25.88
C ARG A 35 -0.61 -5.86 24.50
N VAL A 36 -1.73 -6.57 24.29
CA VAL A 36 -2.08 -7.12 22.98
C VAL A 36 -2.31 -6.00 21.97
N ALA A 37 -3.00 -4.92 22.33
CA ALA A 37 -3.20 -3.76 21.47
C ALA A 37 -1.87 -3.08 21.09
N GLU A 38 -0.96 -2.91 22.05
CA GLU A 38 0.37 -2.35 21.79
C GLU A 38 1.20 -3.24 20.84
N LEU A 39 1.13 -4.56 21.02
CA LEU A 39 1.78 -5.51 20.10
C LEU A 39 1.18 -5.42 18.70
N TRP A 40 -0.15 -5.35 18.58
CA TRP A 40 -0.81 -5.17 17.29
C TRP A 40 -0.41 -3.85 16.61
N SER A 41 -0.29 -2.76 17.37
CA SER A 41 0.20 -1.49 16.84
C SER A 41 1.60 -1.65 16.23
N LYS A 42 2.53 -2.28 16.96
CA LYS A 42 3.90 -2.53 16.48
C LYS A 42 3.92 -3.39 15.22
N VAL A 43 3.03 -4.37 15.13
CA VAL A 43 2.88 -5.22 13.93
C VAL A 43 2.41 -4.39 12.73
N ILE A 44 1.40 -3.55 12.90
CA ILE A 44 0.88 -2.67 11.84
C ILE A 44 1.97 -1.70 11.36
N ASP A 45 2.69 -1.07 12.29
CA ASP A 45 3.79 -0.16 11.96
C ASP A 45 4.90 -0.88 11.18
N ARG A 46 5.24 -2.11 11.59
CA ARG A 46 6.24 -2.91 10.90
C ARG A 46 5.78 -3.28 9.49
N ILE A 47 4.53 -3.71 9.31
CA ILE A 47 3.96 -4.01 8.00
C ILE A 47 4.00 -2.76 7.10
N GLY A 48 3.59 -1.61 7.63
CA GLY A 48 3.63 -0.33 6.90
C GLY A 48 5.06 0.02 6.46
N SER A 49 6.04 -0.09 7.36
CA SER A 49 7.45 0.15 7.05
C SER A 49 7.98 -0.77 5.94
N LEU A 50 7.66 -2.06 6.01
CA LEU A 50 8.07 -3.05 4.99
C LEU A 50 7.42 -2.77 3.63
N ALA A 51 6.14 -2.37 3.61
CA ALA A 51 5.46 -2.00 2.38
C ALA A 51 6.14 -0.80 1.70
N VAL A 52 6.47 0.25 2.45
CA VAL A 52 7.16 1.43 1.93
C VAL A 52 8.56 1.08 1.41
N GLU A 53 9.31 0.22 2.11
CA GLU A 53 10.62 -0.21 1.62
C GLU A 53 10.53 -1.03 0.34
N SER A 54 9.56 -1.95 0.26
CA SER A 54 9.31 -2.73 -0.96
C SER A 54 8.96 -1.83 -2.14
N GLN A 55 8.13 -0.80 -1.93
CA GLN A 55 7.77 0.18 -2.95
C GLN A 55 8.99 0.96 -3.42
N ARG A 56 9.84 1.44 -2.50
CA ARG A 56 11.09 2.16 -2.83
C ARG A 56 12.06 1.30 -3.60
N ARG A 57 12.13 0.00 -3.31
CA ARG A 57 12.96 -0.94 -4.07
C ARG A 57 12.46 -1.08 -5.51
N VAL A 58 11.17 -1.33 -5.72
CA VAL A 58 10.58 -1.44 -7.07
C VAL A 58 10.75 -0.12 -7.84
N GLN A 59 10.61 1.03 -7.16
CA GLN A 59 10.82 2.33 -7.79
C GLN A 59 12.28 2.50 -8.27
N ARG A 60 13.27 2.07 -7.49
CA ARG A 60 14.69 2.11 -7.89
C ARG A 60 14.95 1.20 -9.09
N GLU A 61 14.47 -0.04 -9.05
CA GLU A 61 14.61 -0.99 -10.15
C GLU A 61 13.94 -0.46 -11.43
N LEU A 62 12.77 0.17 -11.30
CA LEU A 62 12.06 0.78 -12.41
C LEU A 62 12.85 1.95 -13.02
N LEU A 63 13.40 2.86 -12.20
CA LEU A 63 14.19 4.00 -12.69
C LEU A 63 15.44 3.60 -13.49
N LEU A 64 16.00 2.42 -13.19
CA LEU A 64 17.15 1.87 -13.89
C LEU A 64 16.78 1.03 -15.12
N ARG A 65 15.50 0.69 -15.28
CA ARG A 65 15.06 -0.19 -16.37
C ARG A 65 14.97 0.59 -17.68
N THR A 66 15.74 0.12 -18.66
CA THR A 66 15.58 0.42 -20.08
C THR A 66 15.12 -0.84 -20.80
N GLN A 67 14.43 -0.70 -21.93
CA GLN A 67 14.02 -1.85 -22.73
C GLN A 67 15.23 -2.50 -23.43
N PRO A 68 15.50 -3.80 -23.21
CA PRO A 68 16.50 -4.57 -23.96
C PRO A 68 16.16 -4.63 -25.47
N PRO A 69 17.16 -4.81 -26.35
CA PRO A 69 16.96 -4.81 -27.80
C PRO A 69 16.14 -6.02 -28.30
N ASP A 70 16.18 -7.14 -27.60
CA ASP A 70 15.48 -8.39 -27.89
C ASP A 70 14.04 -8.41 -27.35
N GLU A 71 13.77 -7.69 -26.25
CA GLU A 71 12.44 -7.59 -25.66
C GLU A 71 11.43 -6.91 -26.60
N SER A 72 10.28 -7.56 -26.83
CA SER A 72 9.19 -6.97 -27.64
C SER A 72 8.59 -5.76 -26.93
N LEU A 73 8.01 -4.81 -27.68
CA LEU A 73 7.37 -3.64 -27.07
C LEU A 73 6.18 -4.03 -26.18
N LEU A 74 5.41 -5.05 -26.59
CA LEU A 74 4.29 -5.57 -25.80
C LEU A 74 4.76 -6.13 -24.46
N GLU A 75 5.78 -6.98 -24.48
CA GLU A 75 6.34 -7.61 -23.28
C GLU A 75 6.91 -6.56 -22.33
N TYR A 76 7.68 -5.61 -22.86
CA TYR A 76 8.21 -4.50 -22.10
C TYR A 76 7.11 -3.69 -21.39
N VAL A 77 6.06 -3.30 -22.12
CA VAL A 77 4.95 -2.51 -21.57
C VAL A 77 4.23 -3.27 -20.45
N ARG A 78 3.99 -4.57 -20.61
CA ARG A 78 3.34 -5.41 -19.58
C ARG A 78 4.18 -5.51 -18.32
N THR A 79 5.47 -5.84 -18.47
CA THR A 79 6.41 -5.96 -17.34
C THR A 79 6.53 -4.66 -16.56
N VAL A 80 6.59 -3.53 -17.28
CA VAL A 80 6.68 -2.21 -16.67
C VAL A 80 5.35 -1.80 -16.02
N GLN A 81 4.20 -2.14 -16.60
CA GLN A 81 2.90 -1.80 -16.04
C GLN A 81 2.72 -2.36 -14.62
N GLU A 82 3.06 -3.63 -14.40
CA GLU A 82 3.01 -4.27 -13.08
C GLU A 82 3.94 -3.57 -12.07
N SER A 83 5.13 -3.17 -12.53
CA SER A 83 6.10 -2.47 -11.71
C SER A 83 5.63 -1.05 -11.35
N LEU A 84 5.01 -0.33 -12.29
CA LEU A 84 4.43 1.00 -12.07
C LEU A 84 3.22 0.97 -11.13
N LEU A 85 2.42 -0.08 -11.16
CA LEU A 85 1.30 -0.25 -10.22
C LEU A 85 1.79 -0.35 -8.78
N ARG A 86 2.94 -0.99 -8.55
CA ARG A 86 3.56 -1.12 -7.22
C ARG A 86 4.35 0.12 -6.82
N ALA A 87 5.20 0.63 -7.71
CA ALA A 87 6.10 1.75 -7.41
C ALA A 87 5.37 3.10 -7.33
N ALA A 88 4.39 3.34 -8.20
CA ALA A 88 3.75 4.63 -8.36
C ALA A 88 2.24 4.47 -8.67
N PRO A 89 1.44 3.90 -7.75
CA PRO A 89 0.02 3.65 -7.99
C PRO A 89 -0.76 4.93 -8.35
N THR A 90 -0.40 6.05 -7.71
CA THR A 90 -1.08 7.36 -7.85
C THR A 90 -0.60 8.21 -9.04
N ALA A 91 0.47 7.81 -9.74
CA ALA A 91 0.95 8.59 -10.89
C ALA A 91 -0.07 8.60 -12.04
N LEU A 92 -0.18 9.74 -12.72
CA LEU A 92 -1.13 9.92 -13.82
C LEU A 92 -0.83 8.92 -14.94
N LYS A 93 -1.89 8.41 -15.59
CA LYS A 93 -1.77 7.45 -16.70
C LYS A 93 -0.89 8.00 -17.84
N LYS A 94 -0.98 9.30 -18.12
CA LYS A 94 -0.19 9.98 -19.15
C LYS A 94 1.30 10.02 -18.79
N ASP A 95 1.64 10.24 -17.53
CA ASP A 95 3.03 10.31 -17.07
C ASP A 95 3.66 8.91 -17.15
N LYS A 96 2.90 7.88 -16.75
CA LYS A 96 3.30 6.47 -16.92
C LYS A 96 3.60 6.12 -18.37
N VAL A 97 2.73 6.53 -19.31
CA VAL A 97 2.96 6.34 -20.75
C VAL A 97 4.21 7.07 -21.22
N THR A 98 4.35 8.34 -20.85
CA THR A 98 5.50 9.18 -21.25
C THR A 98 6.81 8.55 -20.77
N TRP A 99 6.82 8.07 -19.54
CA TRP A 99 7.96 7.38 -18.95
C TRP A 99 8.31 6.10 -19.73
N VAL A 100 7.33 5.23 -20.00
CA VAL A 100 7.54 3.98 -20.77
C VAL A 100 8.12 4.27 -22.15
N ILE A 101 7.56 5.26 -22.87
CA ILE A 101 8.04 5.66 -24.19
C ILE A 101 9.49 6.16 -24.12
N GLY A 102 9.82 6.97 -23.10
CA GLY A 102 11.16 7.52 -22.91
C GLY A 102 12.23 6.43 -22.68
N GLN A 103 11.85 5.33 -22.04
CA GLN A 103 12.75 4.20 -21.74
C GLN A 103 12.68 3.06 -22.78
N SER A 104 11.84 3.21 -23.81
CA SER A 104 11.69 2.21 -24.87
C SER A 104 12.90 2.17 -25.79
N HIS A 105 13.19 1.00 -26.36
CA HIS A 105 14.34 0.81 -27.22
C HIS A 105 14.21 1.66 -28.50
N PRO A 106 15.29 2.29 -29.00
CA PRO A 106 15.23 3.18 -30.17
C PRO A 106 14.61 2.56 -31.43
N ARG A 107 14.66 1.23 -31.59
CA ARG A 107 14.03 0.51 -32.72
C ARG A 107 12.53 0.79 -32.85
N PHE A 108 11.85 1.03 -31.74
CA PHE A 108 10.41 1.30 -31.71
C PHE A 108 10.06 2.78 -31.87
N ARG A 109 11.06 3.68 -32.03
CA ARG A 109 10.81 5.12 -32.16
C ARG A 109 9.87 5.46 -33.30
N SER A 110 10.01 4.81 -34.46
CA SER A 110 9.13 5.06 -35.61
C SER A 110 7.66 4.77 -35.29
N PHE A 111 7.39 3.70 -34.54
CA PHE A 111 6.06 3.36 -34.08
C PHE A 111 5.55 4.32 -32.99
N LEU A 112 6.39 4.70 -32.03
CA LEU A 112 6.01 5.53 -30.89
C LEU A 112 5.90 7.03 -31.24
N TYR A 113 6.66 7.49 -32.23
CA TYR A 113 6.76 8.90 -32.60
C TYR A 113 5.42 9.44 -33.11
N ARG A 114 5.01 10.61 -32.58
CA ARG A 114 3.75 11.32 -32.88
C ARG A 114 2.46 10.56 -32.56
N ARG A 115 2.53 9.35 -32.00
CA ARG A 115 1.35 8.66 -31.47
C ARG A 115 1.04 9.17 -30.06
N THR A 116 -0.25 9.29 -29.77
CA THR A 116 -0.72 9.64 -28.42
C THR A 116 -1.39 8.42 -27.80
N PHE A 117 -0.95 8.06 -26.59
CA PHE A 117 -1.54 6.96 -25.85
C PHE A 117 -2.15 7.49 -24.55
N LYS A 118 -3.44 7.20 -24.34
CA LYS A 118 -4.18 7.64 -23.16
C LYS A 118 -3.78 6.90 -21.88
N ALA A 119 -3.33 5.64 -22.03
CA ALA A 119 -2.92 4.76 -20.94
C ALA A 119 -2.05 3.61 -21.47
N LEU A 120 -1.42 2.86 -20.55
CA LEU A 120 -0.55 1.74 -20.89
C LEU A 120 -1.29 0.59 -21.58
N GLU A 121 -2.58 0.39 -21.28
CA GLU A 121 -3.39 -0.65 -21.92
C GLU A 121 -3.63 -0.36 -23.40
N HIS A 122 -3.79 0.93 -23.74
CA HIS A 122 -3.89 1.36 -25.13
C HIS A 122 -2.55 1.13 -25.85
N LEU A 123 -1.44 1.53 -25.22
CA LEU A 123 -0.11 1.28 -25.76
C LEU A 123 0.17 -0.22 -25.96
N ALA A 124 -0.15 -1.07 -24.98
CA ALA A 124 0.03 -2.51 -25.08
C ALA A 124 -0.83 -3.13 -26.19
N ARG A 125 -2.05 -2.65 -26.41
CA ARG A 125 -2.90 -3.14 -27.50
C ARG A 125 -2.29 -2.83 -28.86
N GLU A 126 -1.85 -1.59 -29.05
CA GLU A 126 -1.22 -1.14 -30.29
C GLU A 126 0.12 -1.82 -30.52
N ALA A 127 0.89 -2.10 -29.46
CA ALA A 127 2.19 -2.78 -29.53
C ALA A 127 2.12 -4.25 -29.99
N ARG A 128 0.92 -4.86 -30.10
CA ARG A 128 0.77 -6.23 -30.61
C ARG A 128 1.09 -6.38 -32.09
N SER A 129 1.05 -5.28 -32.84
CA SER A 129 1.24 -5.28 -34.30
C SER A 129 2.67 -4.97 -34.73
N VAL A 130 3.63 -4.95 -33.78
CA VAL A 130 5.01 -4.50 -33.98
C VAL A 130 6.01 -5.52 -33.49
#